data_AF-A0A558D5K8-F1
#
_entry.id   AF-A0A558D5K8-F1
#
_cell.length_a   1.000
_cell.length_b   1.000
_cell.length_c   1.000
_cell.angle_alpha   90.00
_cell.angle_beta   90.00
_cell.angle_gamma   90.00
#
_symmetry.space_group_name_H-M   'P 1'
#
loop_
_entity.id
_entity.type
_entity.pdbx_description
1 polymer ?
#
loop_
_entity_poly.entity_id
_entity_poly.type
_entity_poly.pdbx_seq_one_letter_code
_entity_poly.pdbx_strand_id
1 'polypeptide(L)' 'LLLLFSDQQGQDIKDTKGKEKLRKDALKALQGVMKQIVDDESIEDLYFTSYFVE' A
#
# COMPACT_ATOMS: atom_id res chain seq x y z
N LEU A 1 4.77 -0.77 5.79
CA LEU A 1 4.28 -1.64 4.68
C LEU A 1 4.09 -3.08 5.10
N LEU A 2 5.10 -3.78 5.65
CA LEU A 2 4.94 -5.17 6.13
C LEU A 2 3.71 -5.37 7.02
N LEU A 3 3.52 -4.51 8.03
CA LEU A 3 2.33 -4.52 8.90
C LEU A 3 1.01 -4.33 8.14
N LEU A 4 1.01 -3.49 7.09
CA LEU A 4 -0.18 -3.22 6.28
C LEU A 4 -0.54 -4.41 5.39
N PHE A 5 0.48 -5.16 4.94
CA PHE A 5 0.28 -6.36 4.14
C PHE A 5 -0.09 -7.58 4.99
N SER A 6 0.38 -7.65 6.23
CA SER A 6 0.02 -8.71 7.17
C SER A 6 -1.45 -8.69 7.60
N ASP A 7 -2.09 -7.51 7.55
CA ASP A 7 -3.49 -7.31 7.97
C ASP A 7 -4.50 -7.55 6.82
N GLN A 8 -4.01 -7.75 5.60
CA GLN A 8 -4.85 -8.01 4.42
C GLN A 8 -5.24 -9.48 4.39
N GLN A 9 -6.55 -9.77 4.39
CA GLN A 9 -7.03 -11.12 4.13
C GLN A 9 -6.82 -11.45 2.65
N GLY A 10 -6.24 -12.61 2.34
CA GLY A 10 -5.90 -13.01 0.97
C GLY A 10 -7.08 -13.00 -0.02
N GLN A 11 -8.31 -12.96 0.47
CA GLN A 11 -9.53 -12.85 -0.36
C GLN A 11 -9.77 -11.41 -0.86
N ASP A 12 -9.38 -10.40 -0.09
CA ASP A 12 -9.65 -8.98 -0.37
C ASP A 12 -8.72 -8.38 -1.44
N ILE A 13 -7.72 -9.15 -1.89
CA ILE A 13 -6.67 -8.72 -2.84
C ILE A 13 -6.61 -9.60 -4.09
N LYS A 14 -7.54 -10.56 -4.22
CA LYS A 14 -7.67 -11.41 -5.42
C LYS A 14 -8.23 -10.65 -6.62
N ASP A 15 -9.10 -9.68 -6.40
CA ASP A 15 -9.69 -8.87 -7.47
C ASP A 15 -8.97 -7.52 -7.69
N THR A 16 -9.22 -6.92 -8.85
CA THR A 16 -8.60 -5.64 -9.25
C THR A 16 -8.93 -4.49 -8.30
N LYS A 17 -10.13 -4.49 -7.71
CA LYS A 17 -10.57 -3.43 -6.80
C LYS A 17 -9.82 -3.51 -5.47
N GLY A 18 -9.62 -4.73 -4.99
CA GLY A 18 -8.81 -5.06 -3.83
C GLY A 18 -7.37 -4.58 -3.95
N LYS A 19 -6.73 -4.89 -5.09
CA LYS A 19 -5.36 -4.45 -5.38
C LYS A 19 -5.24 -2.92 -5.41
N GLU A 20 -6.19 -2.25 -6.04
CA GLU A 20 -6.19 -0.78 -6.11
C GLU A 20 -6.44 -0.15 -4.73
N LYS A 21 -7.32 -0.74 -3.93
CA LYS A 21 -7.54 -0.31 -2.54
C LYS A 21 -6.26 -0.47 -1.72
N LEU A 22 -5.61 -1.63 -1.79
CA LEU A 22 -4.34 -1.88 -1.12
C LEU A 22 -3.27 -0.87 -1.54
N ARG A 23 -3.16 -0.58 -2.83
CA ARG A 23 -2.20 0.38 -3.38
C ARG A 23 -2.40 1.78 -2.78
N LYS A 24 -3.64 2.25 -2.70
CA LYS A 24 -4.00 3.54 -2.08
C LYS A 24 -3.72 3.56 -0.58
N ASP A 25 -4.07 2.50 0.13
CA ASP A 25 -3.83 2.39 1.57
C ASP A 25 -2.33 2.37 1.88
N ALA A 26 -1.54 1.66 1.06
CA ALA A 26 -0.08 1.63 1.15
C ALA A 26 0.55 2.99 0.85
N LEU A 27 0.10 3.68 -0.20
CA LEU A 27 0.56 5.02 -0.56
C LEU A 27 0.30 6.02 0.57
N LYS A 28 -0.92 6.02 1.13
CA LYS A 28 -1.30 6.91 2.24
C LYS A 28 -0.46 6.64 3.50
N ALA A 29 -0.22 5.37 3.81
CA ALA A 29 0.63 4.99 4.94
C ALA A 29 2.07 5.47 4.75
N LEU A 30 2.61 5.36 3.53
CA LEU A 30 3.96 5.85 3.18
C LEU A 30 4.07 7.37 3.29
N GLN A 31 3.11 8.10 2.73
CA GLN A 31 3.06 9.56 2.85
C GLN A 31 3.03 10.00 4.31
N GLY A 32 2.21 9.35 5.15
CA GLY A 32 2.14 9.64 6.58
C GLY A 32 3.47 9.42 7.31
N VAL A 33 4.18 8.34 6.98
CA VAL A 33 5.52 8.06 7.54
C VAL A 33 6.55 9.08 7.05
N MET A 34 6.55 9.43 5.77
CA MET A 34 7.48 10.41 5.21
C MET A 34 7.27 11.81 5.81
N LYS A 35 6.01 12.24 6.00
CA LYS A 35 5.69 13.46 6.74
C LYS A 35 6.30 13.45 8.14
N GLN A 36 6.23 12.32 8.85
CA GLN A 36 6.72 12.22 10.23
C GLN A 36 8.24 12.24 10.32
N ILE A 37 8.95 11.70 9.32
CA ILE A 37 10.41 11.54 9.37
C ILE A 37 11.14 12.73 8.74
N VAL A 38 10.64 13.23 7.61
CA VAL A 38 11.32 14.25 6.80
C VAL A 38 10.46 15.47 6.48
N ASP A 39 9.25 15.56 7.05
CA ASP A 39 8.25 16.62 6.78
C ASP A 39 7.94 16.80 5.28
N ASP A 40 8.00 15.70 4.54
CA ASP A 40 7.76 15.66 3.09
C ASP A 40 6.75 14.56 2.75
N GLU A 41 5.69 14.92 2.03
CA GLU A 41 4.65 14.00 1.54
C GLU A 41 4.69 13.81 0.01
N SER A 42 5.76 14.24 -0.67
CA SER A 42 5.90 14.31 -2.13
C SER A 42 5.85 12.99 -2.90
N ILE A 43 5.57 11.86 -2.23
CA ILE A 43 5.34 10.59 -2.93
C ILE A 43 4.01 10.69 -3.70
N GLU A 44 4.11 10.82 -5.02
CA GLU A 44 2.94 10.93 -5.90
C GLU A 44 2.22 9.60 -6.08
N ASP A 45 2.96 8.49 -6.21
CA ASP A 45 2.37 7.20 -6.50
C ASP A 45 3.20 6.00 -6.02
N LEU A 46 2.55 4.85 -5.90
CA LEU A 46 3.15 3.57 -5.53
C LEU A 46 2.71 2.48 -6.48
N TYR A 47 3.68 1.77 -7.06
CA TYR A 47 3.46 0.68 -8.00
C TYR A 47 3.97 -0.65 -7.45
N PHE A 48 3.11 -1.66 -7.46
CA PHE A 48 3.51 -3.04 -7.23
C PHE A 48 3.99 -3.66 -8.53
N THR A 49 5.27 -4.04 -8.62
CA THR A 49 5.87 -4.65 -9.81
C THR A 49 5.58 -6.15 -9.91
N SER A 50 5.32 -6.81 -8.78
CA SER A 50 4.97 -8.23 -8.69
C SER A 50 3.96 -8.46 -7.58
N TYR A 51 2.98 -9.32 -7.83
CA TYR A 51 1.94 -9.65 -6.85
C TYR A 51 1.63 -11.15 -6.91
N PHE A 52 1.96 -11.89 -5.84
CA PHE A 52 1.70 -13.32 -5.71
C PHE A 52 0.59 -13.55 -4.69
N VAL A 53 -0.47 -14.26 -5.09
CA VAL A 53 -1.59 -14.68 -4.24
C VAL A 53 -1.85 -16.15 -4.53
N GLU A 54 -1.72 -17.00 -3.52
CA GLU A 54 -2.10 -18.43 -3.58
C GLU A 54 -3.61 -18.63 -3.30
#